data_AF-A0A7C5GCS1-F1
#
_entry.id   AF-A0A7C5GCS1-F1
#
_cell.length_a   1.000
_cell.length_b   1.000
_cell.length_c   1.000
_cell.angle_alpha   90.00
_cell.angle_beta   90.00
_cell.angle_gamma   90.00
#
_symmetry.space_group_name_H-M   'P 1'
#
loop_
_entity.id
_entity.type
_entity.pdbx_description
1 polymer ?
#
loop_
_entity_poly.entity_id
_entity_poly.type
_entity_poly.pdbx_seq_one_letter_code
_entity_poly.pdbx_strand_id
1 'polypeptide(L)'
;MLKEFKEFAIKGNMIDMAVGIVIGAAFGAIIGSLVDDIIMPLVGMLLGSTDFSALVLGPVNIGLFINAVVKFLIIAWALFIVVKGINSFKKKEETKPAPPATPPAQEVLLAEIRDLL
;
A
#
# COMPACT_ATOMS: atom_id res chain seq x y z
N MET A 1 21.24 24.75 -16.42
CA MET A 1 20.10 24.64 -15.47
C MET A 1 18.97 23.70 -15.94
N LEU A 2 18.03 24.10 -16.81
CA LEU A 2 16.89 23.21 -17.20
C LEU A 2 17.33 21.94 -17.97
N LYS A 3 18.35 22.05 -18.84
CA LYS A 3 18.92 20.90 -19.56
C LYS A 3 19.68 19.95 -18.63
N GLU A 4 20.51 20.49 -17.73
CA GLU A 4 21.23 19.72 -16.70
C GLU A 4 20.28 19.03 -15.72
N PHE A 5 19.20 19.70 -15.30
CA PHE A 5 18.17 19.11 -14.45
C PHE A 5 17.44 17.96 -15.16
N LYS A 6 17.13 18.11 -16.44
CA LYS A 6 16.54 17.04 -17.26
C LYS A 6 17.49 15.84 -17.38
N GLU A 7 18.78 16.05 -17.63
CA GLU A 7 19.78 14.97 -17.67
C GLU A 7 19.97 14.29 -16.31
N PHE A 8 19.90 15.05 -15.21
CA PHE A 8 19.95 14.51 -13.86
C PHE A 8 18.70 13.68 -13.52
N ALA A 9 17.50 14.20 -13.85
CA ALA A 9 16.23 13.54 -13.60
C ALA A 9 16.05 12.27 -14.45
N ILE A 10 16.57 12.23 -15.68
CA ILE A 10 16.49 11.06 -16.57
C ILE A 10 17.45 9.93 -16.18
N LYS A 11 18.28 10.09 -15.14
CA LYS A 11 18.95 8.94 -14.52
C LYS A 11 17.84 8.00 -14.00
N GLY A 12 17.59 6.91 -14.73
CA GLY A 12 16.35 6.12 -14.67
C GLY A 12 15.89 5.68 -13.27
N ASN A 13 16.80 5.57 -12.30
CA ASN A 13 16.46 5.26 -10.92
C ASN A 13 15.72 6.38 -10.15
N MET A 14 15.89 7.65 -10.55
CA MET A 14 15.35 8.78 -9.78
C MET A 14 13.85 9.01 -10.01
N ILE A 15 13.37 8.78 -11.24
CA ILE A 15 11.97 8.95 -11.59
C ILE A 15 11.13 7.86 -10.92
N ASP A 16 11.55 6.59 -11.01
CA ASP A 16 10.85 5.47 -10.37
C ASP A 16 10.82 5.61 -8.85
N MET A 17 11.92 6.07 -8.25
CA MET A 17 11.98 6.38 -6.81
C MET A 17 11.02 7.53 -6.45
N ALA A 18 10.99 8.62 -7.23
CA ALA A 18 10.10 9.74 -6.98
C ALA A 18 8.63 9.33 -7.08
N VAL A 19 8.27 8.54 -8.09
CA VAL A 19 6.93 7.99 -8.26
C VAL A 19 6.56 7.09 -7.08
N GLY A 20 7.47 6.19 -6.66
CA GLY A 20 7.24 5.30 -5.51
C GLY A 20 6.99 6.06 -4.20
N ILE A 21 7.76 7.13 -3.93
CA ILE A 21 7.58 7.96 -2.73
C ILE A 21 6.24 8.71 -2.77
N VAL A 22 5.90 9.33 -3.92
CA VAL A 22 4.65 10.09 -4.06
C VAL A 22 3.43 9.18 -3.92
N ILE A 23 3.45 8.02 -4.58
CA ILE A 23 2.38 7.02 -4.47
C ILE A 23 2.32 6.48 -3.05
N GLY A 24 3.46 6.19 -2.42
CA GLY A 24 3.52 5.71 -1.04
C GLY A 24 2.92 6.69 -0.05
N ALA A 25 3.23 7.99 -0.19
CA ALA A 25 2.67 9.04 0.64
C ALA A 25 1.15 9.21 0.43
N ALA A 26 0.70 9.24 -0.82
CA ALA A 26 -0.72 9.34 -1.15
C ALA A 26 -1.52 8.12 -0.65
N PHE A 27 -0.97 6.91 -0.83
CA PHE A 27 -1.58 5.67 -0.34
C PHE A 27 -1.63 5.67 1.19
N GLY A 28 -0.56 6.09 1.86
CA GLY A 28 -0.54 6.23 3.32
C GLY A 28 -1.63 7.17 3.83
N ALA A 29 -1.87 8.30 3.16
CA ALA A 29 -2.95 9.23 3.51
C ALA A 29 -4.35 8.61 3.35
N ILE A 30 -4.58 7.81 2.29
CA ILE A 30 -5.84 7.10 2.06
C ILE A 30 -6.09 6.04 3.15
N ILE A 31 -5.05 5.28 3.52
CA ILE A 31 -5.17 4.31 4.61
C ILE A 31 -5.38 5.02 5.95
N GLY A 32 -4.71 6.15 6.15
CA GLY A 32 -4.90 7.02 7.31
C GLY A 32 -6.35 7.45 7.47
N SER A 33 -6.98 8.00 6.42
CA SER A 33 -8.39 8.43 6.48
C SER A 33 -9.37 7.26 6.66
N LEU A 34 -9.12 6.11 6.02
CA LEU A 34 -9.92 4.90 6.25
C LEU A 34 -9.89 4.49 7.74
N VAL A 35 -8.73 4.59 8.39
CA VAL A 35 -8.62 4.22 9.79
C VAL A 35 -9.19 5.29 10.70
N ASP A 36 -8.83 6.55 10.46
CA ASP A 36 -9.16 7.66 11.36
C ASP A 36 -10.62 8.08 11.25
N ASP A 37 -11.19 8.09 10.05
CA ASP A 37 -12.53 8.63 9.78
C ASP A 37 -13.61 7.55 9.69
N ILE A 38 -13.23 6.27 9.49
CA ILE A 38 -14.20 5.17 9.32
C ILE A 38 -14.02 4.12 10.42
N ILE A 39 -12.83 3.52 10.56
CA ILE A 39 -12.64 2.41 11.50
C ILE A 39 -12.70 2.89 12.95
N MET A 40 -11.97 3.95 13.32
CA MET A 40 -11.95 4.43 14.71
C MET A 40 -13.32 4.86 15.22
N PRO A 41 -14.16 5.61 14.48
CA PRO A 41 -15.52 5.92 14.91
C PRO A 41 -16.40 4.68 15.11
N LEU A 42 -16.30 3.69 14.22
CA LEU A 42 -17.03 2.42 14.35
C LEU A 42 -16.56 1.62 15.56
N VAL A 43 -15.25 1.55 15.78
CA VAL A 43 -14.66 0.88 16.94
C VAL A 43 -15.05 1.60 18.24
N GLY A 44 -15.03 2.94 18.24
CA GLY A 44 -15.43 3.75 19.39
C GLY A 44 -16.91 3.61 19.74
N MET A 45 -17.77 3.43 18.73
CA MET A 45 -19.19 3.14 18.95
C MET A 45 -19.41 1.75 19.58
N LEU A 46 -18.57 0.76 19.26
CA LEU A 46 -18.72 -0.62 19.72
C LEU A 46 -18.02 -0.91 21.06
N LEU A 47 -16.82 -0.36 21.27
CA LEU A 47 -15.96 -0.63 22.43
C LEU A 47 -15.94 0.50 23.47
N GLY A 48 -16.59 1.64 23.18
CA GLY A 48 -16.53 2.84 24.01
C GLY A 48 -15.33 3.73 23.68
N SER A 49 -15.07 4.75 24.50
CA SER A 49 -13.99 5.71 24.27
C SER A 49 -12.62 5.02 24.27
N THR A 50 -12.00 4.88 23.10
CA THR A 50 -10.64 4.34 22.90
C THR A 50 -9.52 5.34 23.22
N ASP A 51 -9.85 6.46 23.88
CA ASP A 51 -8.88 7.50 24.16
C ASP A 51 -8.17 7.28 25.50
N PHE A 52 -6.94 6.81 25.42
CA PHE A 52 -6.07 6.63 26.59
C PHE A 52 -5.25 7.89 26.93
N SER A 53 -5.44 9.03 26.25
CA SER A 53 -4.61 10.24 26.41
C SER A 53 -4.59 10.81 27.83
N ALA A 54 -5.64 10.55 28.62
CA ALA A 54 -5.72 10.98 30.02
C ALA A 54 -4.77 10.23 30.97
N LEU A 55 -4.14 9.15 30.51
CA LEU A 55 -3.22 8.34 31.31
C LEU A 55 -1.82 8.97 31.27
N VAL A 56 -1.44 9.63 32.35
CA VAL A 56 -0.16 10.33 32.48
C VAL A 56 0.58 9.81 33.71
N LEU A 57 1.87 9.47 33.53
CA LEU A 57 2.75 9.05 34.62
C LEU A 57 3.83 10.14 34.83
N GLY A 58 3.55 11.12 35.67
CA GLY A 58 4.44 12.27 35.87
C GLY A 58 4.57 13.13 34.61
N PRO A 59 5.77 13.44 34.09
CA PRO A 59 5.93 14.16 32.82
C PRO A 59 5.73 13.27 31.57
N VAL A 60 5.49 11.96 31.74
CA VAL A 60 5.42 11.00 30.64
C VAL A 60 3.97 10.73 30.25
N ASN A 61 3.62 11.09 29.03
CA ASN A 61 2.30 10.85 28.43
C ASN A 61 2.19 9.40 27.91
N ILE A 62 2.14 8.43 28.82
CA ILE A 62 2.04 7.00 28.47
C ILE A 62 0.74 6.70 27.68
N GLY A 63 -0.33 7.45 27.94
CA GLY A 63 -1.59 7.38 27.24
C GLY A 63 -1.49 7.62 25.74
N LEU A 64 -0.74 8.65 25.34
CA LEU A 64 -0.48 8.94 23.92
C LEU A 64 0.33 7.83 23.25
N PHE A 65 1.28 7.24 23.96
CA PHE A 65 2.05 6.11 23.44
C PHE A 65 1.17 4.88 23.21
N ILE A 66 0.31 4.53 24.18
CA ILE A 66 -0.65 3.43 24.04
C ILE A 66 -1.60 3.69 22.86
N ASN A 67 -2.14 4.91 22.74
CA ASN A 67 -2.96 5.30 21.59
C ASN A 67 -2.22 5.09 20.26
N ALA A 68 -0.94 5.49 20.18
CA ALA A 68 -0.14 5.30 18.97
C ALA A 68 0.08 3.83 18.63
N VAL A 69 0.35 2.98 19.63
CA VAL A 69 0.51 1.53 19.45
C VAL A 69 -0.80 0.89 18.98
N VAL A 70 -1.93 1.21 19.62
CA VAL A 70 -3.25 0.72 19.22
C VAL A 70 -3.58 1.18 17.80
N LYS A 71 -3.37 2.45 17.47
CA LYS A 71 -3.58 2.99 16.12
C LYS A 71 -2.72 2.27 15.08
N PHE A 72 -1.44 2.01 15.37
CA PHE A 72 -0.56 1.26 14.48
C PHE A 72 -1.08 -0.16 14.22
N LEU A 73 -1.54 -0.87 15.27
CA LEU A 73 -2.13 -2.21 15.12
C LEU A 73 -3.40 -2.19 14.26
N ILE A 74 -4.25 -1.18 14.44
CA ILE A 74 -5.46 -1.01 13.63
C ILE A 74 -5.10 -0.73 12.16
N ILE A 75 -4.14 0.15 11.90
CA ILE A 75 -3.65 0.44 10.53
C ILE A 75 -3.10 -0.83 9.88
N ALA A 76 -2.26 -1.58 10.58
CA ALA A 76 -1.70 -2.83 10.06
C ALA A 76 -2.80 -3.85 9.72
N TRP A 77 -3.83 -3.96 10.57
CA TRP A 77 -4.96 -4.85 10.34
C TRP A 77 -5.86 -4.38 9.18
N ALA A 78 -6.11 -3.07 9.08
CA ALA A 78 -6.86 -2.49 7.97
C ALA A 78 -6.14 -2.72 6.63
N LEU A 79 -4.82 -2.52 6.59
CA LEU A 79 -4.00 -2.75 5.41
C LEU A 79 -4.03 -4.23 5.00
N PHE A 80 -4.01 -5.14 5.97
CA PHE A 80 -4.21 -6.57 5.72
C PHE A 80 -5.58 -6.88 5.10
N ILE A 81 -6.67 -6.27 5.58
CA ILE A 81 -8.00 -6.46 4.98
C ILE A 81 -8.03 -5.93 3.55
N VAL A 82 -7.47 -4.75 3.28
CA VAL A 82 -7.43 -4.16 1.93
C VAL A 82 -6.65 -5.07 0.98
N VAL A 83 -5.46 -5.52 1.37
CA VAL A 83 -4.63 -6.44 0.57
C VAL A 83 -5.37 -7.77 0.33
N LYS A 84 -6.00 -8.31 1.38
CA LYS A 84 -6.79 -9.55 1.28
C LYS A 84 -8.00 -9.37 0.36
N GLY A 85 -8.69 -8.23 0.43
CA GLY A 85 -9.81 -7.88 -0.43
C GLY A 85 -9.38 -7.87 -1.89
N ILE A 86 -8.34 -7.11 -2.22
CA ILE A 86 -7.79 -7.04 -3.58
C ILE A 86 -7.37 -8.43 -4.09
N ASN A 87 -6.65 -9.21 -3.28
CA ASN A 87 -6.23 -10.57 -3.64
C ASN A 87 -7.42 -11.53 -3.83
N SER A 88 -8.48 -11.37 -3.06
CA SER A 88 -9.69 -12.18 -3.19
C SER A 88 -10.51 -11.81 -4.43
N PHE A 89 -10.52 -10.55 -4.87
CA PHE A 89 -11.19 -10.11 -6.09
C PHE A 89 -10.45 -10.56 -7.35
N LYS A 90 -9.11 -10.43 -7.38
CA LYS A 90 -8.29 -10.93 -8.49
C LYS A 90 -8.46 -12.44 -8.73
N LYS A 91 -8.52 -13.23 -7.66
CA LYS A 91 -8.77 -14.68 -7.73
C LYS A 91 -10.15 -15.03 -8.31
N LYS A 92 -11.10 -14.10 -8.30
CA LYS A 92 -12.45 -14.27 -8.84
C LYS A 92 -12.53 -13.84 -10.32
N GLU A 93 -11.68 -12.92 -10.76
CA GLU A 93 -11.60 -12.50 -12.17
C GLU A 93 -10.80 -13.47 -13.05
N GLU A 94 -9.84 -14.22 -12.48
CA GLU A 94 -9.13 -15.32 -13.16
C GLU A 94 -10.01 -16.56 -13.47
N THR A 95 -11.28 -16.57 -13.03
CA THR A 95 -12.25 -17.64 -13.38
C THR A 95 -13.13 -17.32 -14.59
N LYS A 96 -12.89 -16.20 -15.28
CA LYS A 96 -13.23 -16.10 -16.70
C LYS A 96 -11.97 -16.52 -17.44
N PRO A 97 -11.96 -17.60 -18.25
CA PRO A 97 -10.77 -18.00 -18.98
C PRO A 97 -10.29 -16.79 -19.79
N ALA A 98 -9.23 -16.14 -19.32
CA ALA A 98 -8.51 -15.20 -20.14
C ALA A 98 -8.06 -16.04 -21.35
N PRO A 99 -8.38 -15.63 -22.59
CA PRO A 99 -7.76 -16.21 -23.76
C PRO A 99 -6.26 -16.28 -23.47
N PRO A 100 -5.60 -17.42 -23.69
CA PRO A 100 -4.23 -17.65 -23.26
C PRO A 100 -3.40 -16.41 -23.61
N ALA A 101 -2.84 -15.77 -22.59
CA ALA A 101 -1.95 -14.64 -22.77
C ALA A 101 -0.93 -15.09 -23.80
N THR A 102 -0.92 -14.43 -24.96
CA THR A 102 0.11 -14.65 -25.97
C THR A 102 1.46 -14.57 -25.25
N PRO A 103 2.28 -15.62 -25.31
CA PRO A 103 3.60 -15.60 -24.70
C PRO A 103 4.31 -14.31 -25.11
N PRO A 104 5.03 -13.64 -24.19
CA PRO A 104 5.80 -12.44 -24.52
C PRO A 104 6.64 -12.72 -25.76
N ALA A 105 6.83 -11.71 -26.62
CA ALA A 105 7.49 -11.89 -27.91
C ALA A 105 8.85 -12.60 -27.80
N GLN A 106 9.56 -12.44 -26.67
CA GLN A 106 10.78 -13.19 -26.42
C GLN A 106 10.56 -14.71 -26.31
N GLU A 107 9.50 -15.18 -25.65
CA GLU A 107 9.18 -16.61 -25.55
C GLU A 107 8.78 -17.19 -26.91
N VAL A 108 8.10 -16.41 -27.75
CA VAL A 108 7.76 -16.81 -29.13
C VAL A 108 9.03 -16.91 -29.98
N LEU A 109 9.89 -15.89 -29.94
CA LEU A 109 11.14 -15.88 -30.70
C LEU A 109 12.11 -16.98 -30.24
N LEU A 110 12.15 -17.27 -28.94
CA LEU A 110 12.97 -18.37 -28.40
C LEU A 110 12.41 -19.75 -28.79
N ALA A 111 11.09 -19.89 -28.90
CA ALA A 111 10.46 -21.10 -29.43
C ALA A 111 10.77 -21.29 -30.92
N GLU A 112 10.69 -20.22 -31.71
CA GLU A 112 11.06 -20.24 -33.14
C GLU A 112 12.55 -20.56 -33.34
N ILE A 113 13.45 -19.98 -32.53
CA ILE A 113 14.89 -20.29 -32.59
C ILE A 113 15.16 -21.76 -32.23
N ARG A 114 14.46 -22.33 -31.24
CA ARG A 114 14.58 -23.74 -30.88
C ARG A 114 14.15 -24.64 -32.03
N ASP A 115 13.06 -24.31 -32.71
CA ASP A 115 12.50 -25.14 -33.78
C ASP A 115 13.27 -25.03 -35.11
N LEU A 116 14.14 -24.02 -35.26
CA LEU A 116 15.01 -23.79 -36.43
C LEU A 116 16.41 -24.42 -36.32
N LEU A 117 16.78 -25.03 -35.19
CA LEU A 117 18.06 -25.71 -34.93
C LEU A 117 17.93 -27.23 -35.06
#